data_AF-A0A818XKZ9-F1
#
_entry.id   AF-A0A818XKZ9-F1
#
_cell.length_a   1.000
_cell.length_b   1.000
_cell.length_c   1.000
_cell.angle_alpha   90.00
_cell.angle_beta   90.00
_cell.angle_gamma   90.00
#
_symmetry.space_group_name_H-M   'P 1'
#
loop_
_entity.id
_entity.type
_entity.pdbx_description
1 polymer ?
#
loop_
_entity_poly.entity_id
_entity_poly.type
_entity_poly.pdbx_seq_one_letter_code
_entity_poly.pdbx_strand_id
1 'polypeptide(L)'
;MASGDHEKNKHHTESDSDDDRVTGLGYKAPQKMDIGSIVAKDEDDESLARYKKLLLGNTSDGKQVQKIIIEPDDSRTVIPIRITLLFENHKPDVIFDLKGSIEHIRDLHSKRTITVKEGEQYRTQLEYYVQRDIVTGLKLINKVLKARTITVDKSKYMIGKKNYF
;
A
#
# COMPACT_ATOMS: atom_id res chain seq x y z
N MET A 1 -37.48 8.60 -50.61
CA MET A 1 -36.65 7.63 -49.87
C MET A 1 -35.20 8.08 -50.01
N ALA A 2 -34.62 8.63 -48.96
CA ALA A 2 -33.18 8.84 -48.83
C ALA A 2 -32.88 8.72 -47.34
N SER A 3 -32.48 7.51 -46.93
CA SER A 3 -32.11 7.17 -45.56
C SER A 3 -30.78 7.84 -45.23
N GLY A 4 -30.73 8.54 -44.10
CA GLY A 4 -29.51 9.07 -43.53
C GLY A 4 -28.74 7.96 -42.81
N ASP A 5 -27.51 7.73 -43.23
CA ASP A 5 -26.60 6.81 -42.57
C ASP A 5 -25.90 7.48 -41.40
N HIS A 6 -26.05 6.83 -40.25
CA HIS A 6 -25.49 7.17 -38.95
C HIS A 6 -23.97 6.95 -38.96
N GLU A 7 -23.21 8.03 -38.81
CA GLU A 7 -21.76 7.98 -38.58
C GLU A 7 -21.51 7.42 -37.16
N LYS A 8 -21.26 6.11 -37.09
CA LYS A 8 -20.90 5.41 -35.84
C LYS A 8 -19.53 5.87 -35.38
N ASN A 9 -19.54 6.72 -34.37
CA ASN A 9 -18.43 7.08 -33.52
C ASN A 9 -17.73 5.81 -32.99
N LYS A 10 -16.55 5.47 -33.54
CA LYS A 10 -15.70 4.39 -33.05
C LYS A 10 -15.11 4.81 -31.71
N HIS A 11 -15.76 4.36 -30.65
CA HIS A 11 -15.25 4.36 -29.30
C HIS A 11 -13.91 3.61 -29.28
N HIS A 12 -12.80 4.34 -29.21
CA HIS A 12 -11.50 3.77 -28.90
C HIS A 12 -11.57 3.34 -27.43
N THR A 13 -11.89 2.07 -27.20
CA THR A 13 -11.63 1.42 -25.91
C THR A 13 -10.12 1.27 -25.80
N GLU A 14 -9.47 2.25 -25.17
CA GLU A 14 -8.11 2.06 -24.67
C GLU A 14 -8.17 0.93 -23.65
N SER A 15 -7.62 -0.21 -24.08
CA SER A 15 -7.35 -1.37 -23.25
C SER A 15 -6.58 -0.93 -22.02
N ASP A 16 -7.13 -1.21 -20.84
CA ASP A 16 -6.53 -1.02 -19.51
C ASP A 16 -5.41 -2.07 -19.27
N SER A 17 -4.51 -2.18 -20.24
CA SER A 17 -3.35 -3.08 -20.27
C SER A 17 -2.06 -2.27 -20.18
N ASP A 18 -1.95 -1.46 -19.13
CA ASP A 18 -0.66 -1.05 -18.57
C ASP A 18 -0.27 -2.03 -17.44
N ASP A 19 -0.26 -3.30 -17.82
CA ASP A 19 0.47 -4.35 -17.13
C ASP A 19 1.92 -4.27 -17.65
N ASP A 20 2.83 -3.89 -16.76
CA ASP A 20 4.22 -4.29 -16.78
C ASP A 20 4.91 -4.37 -18.16
N ARG A 21 5.27 -3.20 -18.73
CA ARG A 21 6.43 -3.13 -19.66
C ARG A 21 7.72 -3.37 -18.87
N VAL A 22 7.88 -4.58 -18.36
CA VAL A 22 9.09 -5.08 -17.72
C VAL A 22 10.02 -5.55 -18.82
N THR A 23 11.15 -4.85 -18.96
CA THR A 23 12.30 -5.31 -19.71
C THR A 23 12.80 -6.64 -19.14
N GLY A 24 12.41 -7.76 -19.74
CA GLY A 24 13.15 -9.03 -19.81
C GLY A 24 13.47 -9.84 -18.53
N LEU A 25 13.34 -9.29 -17.32
CA LEU A 25 13.68 -9.95 -16.06
C LEU A 25 12.55 -9.75 -15.04
N GLY A 26 11.42 -10.42 -15.25
CA GLY A 26 10.25 -10.35 -14.38
C GLY A 26 10.55 -10.81 -12.95
N TYR A 27 10.27 -9.95 -11.96
CA TYR A 27 10.30 -10.33 -10.55
C TYR A 27 9.29 -11.46 -10.28
N LYS A 28 9.76 -12.55 -9.68
CA LYS A 28 8.89 -13.63 -9.20
C LYS A 28 8.71 -13.48 -7.69
N ALA A 29 7.46 -13.32 -7.27
CA ALA A 29 7.14 -13.23 -5.85
C ALA A 29 7.61 -14.51 -5.12
N PRO A 30 8.12 -14.38 -3.88
CA PRO A 30 8.53 -15.53 -3.09
C PRO A 30 7.33 -16.41 -2.76
N GLN A 31 7.58 -17.71 -2.56
CA GLN A 31 6.57 -18.60 -2.04
C GLN A 31 6.11 -18.13 -0.65
N LYS A 32 4.80 -18.13 -0.41
CA LYS A 32 4.24 -17.80 0.91
C LYS A 32 4.76 -18.80 1.94
N MET A 33 5.31 -18.29 3.04
CA MET A 33 5.81 -19.08 4.15
C MET A 33 5.41 -18.38 5.45
N ASP A 34 4.88 -19.13 6.41
CA ASP A 34 4.51 -18.59 7.72
C ASP A 34 5.78 -18.20 8.50
N ILE A 35 5.70 -17.12 9.26
CA ILE A 35 6.81 -16.66 10.11
C ILE A 35 7.37 -17.77 11.02
N GLY A 36 6.53 -18.67 11.54
CA GLY A 36 6.99 -19.80 12.37
C GLY A 36 7.86 -20.78 11.58
N SER A 37 7.48 -21.09 10.33
CA SER A 37 8.28 -21.93 9.44
C SER A 37 9.60 -21.26 9.04
N ILE A 38 9.59 -19.94 8.84
CA ILE A 38 10.82 -19.17 8.55
C ILE A 38 11.80 -19.27 9.72
N VAL A 39 11.30 -19.24 10.96
CA VAL A 39 12.10 -19.34 12.18
C VAL A 39 12.65 -20.74 12.38
N ALA A 40 11.84 -21.77 12.16
CA ALA A 40 12.23 -23.18 12.36
C ALA A 40 13.21 -23.70 11.29
N LYS A 41 13.25 -23.08 10.12
CA LYS A 41 14.20 -23.47 9.07
C LYS A 41 15.64 -23.15 9.54
N ASP A 42 16.60 -24.04 9.29
CA ASP A 42 18.02 -23.80 9.58
C ASP A 42 18.28 -23.40 11.05
N GLU A 43 17.54 -23.99 12.00
CA GLU A 43 17.64 -23.70 13.43
C GLU A 43 19.00 -24.08 14.02
N ASP A 44 19.65 -25.07 13.43
CA ASP A 44 21.00 -25.53 13.75
C ASP A 44 22.11 -24.55 13.31
N ASP A 45 21.80 -23.56 12.46
CA ASP A 45 22.73 -22.51 12.07
C ASP A 45 22.60 -21.28 12.99
N GLU A 46 23.55 -21.14 13.91
CA GLU A 46 23.59 -20.01 14.84
C GLU A 46 23.59 -18.64 14.14
N SER A 47 24.24 -18.53 12.97
CA SER A 47 24.37 -17.27 12.25
C SER A 47 23.04 -16.85 11.63
N LEU A 48 22.31 -17.81 11.04
CA LEU A 48 20.98 -17.59 10.49
C LEU A 48 19.95 -17.34 11.60
N ALA A 49 20.06 -18.06 12.73
CA ALA A 49 19.22 -17.82 13.90
C ALA A 49 19.39 -16.39 14.44
N ARG A 50 20.64 -15.89 14.56
CA ARG A 50 20.91 -14.50 14.96
C ARG A 50 20.38 -13.49 13.93
N TYR A 51 20.54 -13.77 12.64
CA TYR A 51 20.03 -12.89 11.58
C TYR A 51 18.50 -12.78 11.58
N LYS A 52 17.79 -13.90 11.75
CA LYS A 52 16.31 -13.92 11.84
C LYS A 52 15.82 -13.15 13.06
N LYS A 53 16.46 -13.31 14.22
CA LYS A 53 16.15 -12.54 15.43
C LYS A 53 16.31 -11.04 15.20
N LEU A 54 17.41 -10.61 14.57
CA LEU A 54 17.65 -9.20 14.25
C LEU A 54 16.58 -8.63 13.31
N LEU A 55 16.17 -9.38 12.28
CA LEU A 55 15.20 -8.92 11.29
C LEU A 55 13.76 -8.89 11.79
N LEU A 56 13.38 -9.84 12.63
CA LEU A 56 12.01 -10.01 13.12
C LEU A 56 11.77 -9.25 14.43
N GLY A 57 12.81 -8.58 14.94
CA GLY A 57 12.78 -7.78 16.15
C GLY A 57 13.09 -8.64 17.38
N ASN A 58 14.04 -8.18 18.19
CA ASN A 58 14.18 -8.66 19.55
C ASN A 58 12.96 -8.16 20.35
N THR A 59 12.10 -9.07 20.81
CA THR A 59 11.34 -8.76 22.03
C THR A 59 12.36 -8.71 23.16
N SER A 60 12.27 -7.71 24.02
CA SER A 60 13.16 -7.43 25.16
C SER A 60 13.39 -8.62 26.11
N ASP A 61 12.64 -9.72 25.95
CA ASP A 61 12.61 -10.85 26.88
C ASP A 61 13.30 -12.12 26.35
N GLY A 62 14.00 -12.06 25.22
CA GLY A 62 14.70 -13.23 24.66
C GLY A 62 13.78 -14.40 24.27
N LYS A 63 12.46 -14.17 24.27
CA LYS A 63 11.46 -15.14 23.86
C LYS A 63 11.37 -15.17 22.35
N GLN A 64 11.03 -16.37 21.86
CA GLN A 64 10.91 -16.76 20.46
C GLN A 64 10.24 -15.68 19.60
N VAL A 65 10.61 -15.64 18.31
CA VAL A 65 9.93 -14.83 17.29
C VAL A 65 8.44 -15.18 17.33
N GLN A 66 7.65 -14.27 17.87
CA GLN A 66 6.21 -14.45 18.04
C GLN A 66 5.46 -13.59 17.04
N LYS A 67 4.27 -14.07 16.65
CA LYS A 67 3.35 -13.30 15.84
C LYS A 67 2.96 -12.05 16.60
N ILE A 68 3.38 -10.89 16.12
CA ILE A 68 2.98 -9.60 16.68
C ILE A 68 1.49 -9.45 16.43
N ILE A 69 0.71 -9.20 17.48
CA ILE A 69 -0.73 -8.91 17.39
C ILE A 69 -0.95 -7.55 18.03
N ILE A 70 -1.47 -6.61 17.24
CA ILE A 70 -1.70 -5.21 17.62
C ILE A 70 -3.20 -4.99 17.84
N GLU A 71 -4.01 -5.49 16.90
CA GLU A 71 -5.47 -5.45 16.95
C GLU A 71 -6.00 -6.89 16.86
N PRO A 72 -6.30 -7.56 18.00
CA PRO A 72 -6.72 -8.96 18.03
C PRO A 72 -7.99 -9.23 17.20
N ASP A 73 -8.93 -8.28 17.23
CA ASP A 73 -10.24 -8.38 16.57
C ASP A 73 -10.18 -8.13 15.05
N ASP A 74 -9.12 -7.49 14.56
CA ASP A 74 -8.93 -7.22 13.14
C ASP A 74 -8.11 -8.33 12.51
N SER A 75 -8.70 -9.19 11.67
CA SER A 75 -8.01 -10.32 11.04
C SER A 75 -6.96 -9.95 9.97
N ARG A 76 -6.88 -8.68 9.56
CA ARG A 76 -5.95 -8.23 8.53
C ARG A 76 -4.49 -8.30 9.00
N THR A 77 -3.60 -8.67 8.08
CA THR A 77 -2.15 -8.65 8.30
C THR A 77 -1.58 -7.24 8.21
N VAL A 78 -2.13 -6.39 7.33
CA VAL A 78 -1.78 -4.98 7.20
C VAL A 78 -2.98 -4.15 7.63
N ILE A 79 -2.76 -3.22 8.57
CA ILE A 79 -3.80 -2.31 9.04
C ILE A 79 -3.37 -0.89 8.70
N PRO A 80 -3.94 -0.28 7.64
CA PRO A 80 -3.71 1.13 7.35
C PRO A 80 -4.26 2.01 8.46
N ILE A 81 -3.48 3.01 8.88
CA ILE A 81 -3.86 3.94 9.95
C ILE A 81 -4.21 5.30 9.37
N ARG A 82 -3.31 5.89 8.58
CA ARG A 82 -3.57 7.17 7.90
C ARG A 82 -2.64 7.39 6.73
N ILE A 83 -3.08 8.23 5.80
CA ILE A 83 -2.24 8.85 4.78
C ILE A 83 -2.13 10.33 5.08
N THR A 84 -0.91 10.86 5.09
CA THR A 84 -0.64 12.29 5.26
C THR A 84 0.05 12.83 4.02
N LEU A 85 -0.52 13.89 3.44
CA LEU A 85 0.17 14.69 2.43
C LEU A 85 0.92 15.81 3.15
N LEU A 86 2.24 15.67 3.16
CA LEU A 86 3.19 16.59 3.77
C LEU A 86 3.59 17.62 2.72
N PHE A 87 3.10 18.85 2.83
CA PHE A 87 3.48 19.92 1.92
C PHE A 87 4.73 20.63 2.45
N GLU A 88 5.57 21.12 1.54
CA GLU A 88 6.78 21.85 1.94
C GLU A 88 6.46 23.24 2.50
N ASN A 89 5.49 23.94 1.90
CA ASN A 89 5.18 25.34 2.22
C ASN A 89 3.76 25.58 2.73
N HIS A 90 2.88 24.57 2.66
CA HIS A 90 1.51 24.64 3.13
C HIS A 90 1.32 23.88 4.45
N LYS A 91 0.76 24.56 5.45
CA LYS A 91 0.36 23.96 6.73
C LYS A 91 -1.06 24.40 7.07
N PRO A 92 -1.86 23.56 7.76
CA PRO A 92 -1.50 22.22 8.24
C PRO A 92 -1.43 21.17 7.13
N ASP A 93 -0.71 20.07 7.40
CA ASP A 93 -0.66 18.93 6.50
C ASP A 93 -2.04 18.28 6.34
N VAL A 94 -2.26 17.64 5.19
CA VAL A 94 -3.56 17.04 4.88
C VAL A 94 -3.54 15.58 5.28
N ILE A 95 -4.23 15.28 6.38
CA ILE A 95 -4.31 13.92 6.94
C ILE A 95 -5.62 13.25 6.52
N PHE A 96 -5.55 12.00 6.11
CA PHE A 96 -6.69 11.12 5.84
C PHE A 96 -6.62 9.93 6.80
N ASP A 97 -7.57 9.86 7.74
CA ASP A 97 -7.72 8.70 8.62
C ASP A 97 -8.26 7.50 7.82
N LEU A 98 -7.62 6.34 7.99
CA LEU A 98 -7.94 5.10 7.30
C LEU A 98 -8.45 4.01 8.26
N LYS A 99 -8.75 4.35 9.51
CA LYS A 99 -9.32 3.41 10.49
C LYS A 99 -10.80 3.13 10.20
N GLY A 100 -11.25 1.94 10.60
CA GLY A 100 -12.64 1.51 10.47
C GLY A 100 -12.94 0.79 9.15
N SER A 101 -14.23 0.71 8.82
CA SER A 101 -14.71 0.06 7.59
C SER A 101 -14.53 0.96 6.36
N ILE A 102 -14.60 0.37 5.16
CA ILE A 102 -14.46 1.12 3.89
C ILE A 102 -15.57 2.16 3.77
N GLU A 103 -16.79 1.83 4.19
CA GLU A 103 -17.95 2.73 4.20
C GLU A 103 -17.71 3.90 5.14
N HIS A 104 -17.20 3.64 6.35
CA HIS A 104 -16.84 4.69 7.31
C HIS A 104 -15.80 5.65 6.74
N ILE A 105 -14.72 5.12 6.15
CA ILE A 105 -13.65 5.93 5.55
C ILE A 105 -14.19 6.77 4.39
N ARG A 106 -15.03 6.17 3.53
CA ARG A 106 -15.67 6.89 2.43
C ARG A 106 -16.54 8.02 2.96
N ASP A 107 -17.38 7.74 3.95
CA ASP A 107 -18.31 8.73 4.48
C ASP A 107 -17.54 9.86 5.18
N LEU A 108 -16.48 9.54 5.93
CA LEU A 108 -15.58 10.48 6.60
C LEU A 108 -14.91 11.47 5.63
N HIS A 109 -14.46 11.00 4.46
CA HIS A 109 -13.69 11.82 3.52
C HIS A 109 -14.46 12.29 2.28
N SER A 110 -15.66 11.76 2.00
CA SER A 110 -16.43 12.02 0.77
C SER A 110 -16.76 13.49 0.50
N LYS A 111 -16.89 14.29 1.56
CA LYS A 111 -17.24 15.72 1.51
C LYS A 111 -16.03 16.63 1.70
N ARG A 112 -14.86 16.04 1.96
CA ARG A 112 -13.65 16.81 2.23
C ARG A 112 -13.11 17.38 0.92
N THR A 113 -13.00 18.70 0.86
CA THR A 113 -12.31 19.42 -0.21
C THR A 113 -10.99 19.94 0.34
N ILE A 114 -9.93 19.82 -0.47
CA ILE A 114 -8.60 20.28 -0.13
C ILE A 114 -8.14 21.16 -1.27
N THR A 115 -7.73 22.38 -0.95
CA THR A 115 -7.12 23.28 -1.91
C THR A 115 -5.61 23.07 -1.86
N VAL A 116 -5.04 22.65 -2.97
CA VAL A 116 -3.59 22.53 -3.15
C VAL A 116 -3.16 23.59 -4.14
N LYS A 117 -2.10 24.34 -3.82
CA LYS A 117 -1.56 25.34 -4.75
C LYS A 117 -0.94 24.61 -5.94
N GLU A 118 -1.19 25.11 -7.14
CA GLU A 118 -0.57 24.56 -8.34
C GLU A 118 0.96 24.64 -8.26
N GLY A 119 1.63 23.56 -8.68
CA GLY A 119 3.09 23.43 -8.63
C GLY A 119 3.68 23.19 -7.23
N GLU A 120 2.85 23.06 -6.20
CA GLU A 120 3.34 22.81 -4.84
C GLU A 120 3.85 21.37 -4.68
N GLN A 121 5.06 21.24 -4.13
CA GLN A 121 5.66 19.94 -3.84
C GLN A 121 5.12 19.37 -2.53
N TYR A 122 4.86 18.06 -2.54
CA TYR A 122 4.44 17.33 -1.35
C TYR A 122 5.04 15.92 -1.32
N ARG A 123 5.05 15.34 -0.12
CA ARG A 123 5.40 13.94 0.12
C ARG A 123 4.22 13.20 0.73
N THR A 124 4.02 11.96 0.31
CA THR A 124 2.99 11.09 0.89
C THR A 124 3.60 10.22 1.98
N GLN A 125 3.07 10.31 3.20
CA GLN A 125 3.40 9.43 4.31
C GLN A 125 2.24 8.47 4.55
N LEU A 126 2.50 7.17 4.49
CA LEU A 126 1.56 6.12 4.91
C LEU A 126 1.99 5.61 6.28
N GLU A 127 1.04 5.59 7.22
CA GLU A 127 1.19 4.93 8.50
C GLU A 127 0.31 3.69 8.52
N TYR A 128 0.90 2.56 8.93
CA TYR A 128 0.24 1.27 8.96
C TYR A 128 0.89 0.37 10.00
N TYR A 129 0.13 -0.62 10.47
CA TYR A 129 0.64 -1.73 11.26
C TYR A 129 0.77 -3.00 10.42
N VAL A 130 1.73 -3.83 10.77
CA VAL A 130 1.83 -5.22 10.30
C VAL A 130 1.69 -6.13 11.50
N GLN A 131 0.76 -7.08 11.42
CA GLN A 131 0.53 -8.07 12.46
C GLN A 131 0.34 -9.47 11.88
N ARG A 132 0.49 -10.48 12.74
CA ARG A 132 0.39 -11.93 12.46
C ARG A 132 1.48 -12.53 11.59
N ASP A 133 1.84 -11.92 10.47
CA ASP A 133 2.78 -12.51 9.52
C ASP A 133 3.55 -11.47 8.70
N ILE A 134 4.57 -11.92 7.98
CA ILE A 134 5.42 -11.07 7.13
C ILE A 134 4.66 -10.68 5.86
N VAL A 135 4.77 -9.41 5.49
CA VAL A 135 4.21 -8.86 4.25
C VAL A 135 5.34 -8.60 3.27
N THR A 136 5.26 -9.20 2.09
CA THR A 136 6.21 -9.01 1.01
C THR A 136 5.58 -8.13 -0.08
N GLY A 137 6.36 -7.20 -0.63
CA GLY A 137 5.93 -6.40 -1.79
C GLY A 137 4.75 -5.45 -1.53
N LEU A 138 4.63 -4.89 -0.32
CA LEU A 138 3.57 -3.90 -0.03
C LEU A 138 3.70 -2.71 -0.99
N LYS A 139 2.59 -2.33 -1.62
CA LYS A 139 2.57 -1.27 -2.63
C LYS A 139 1.42 -0.30 -2.37
N LEU A 140 1.72 0.99 -2.43
CA LEU A 140 0.71 2.04 -2.48
C LEU A 140 0.44 2.40 -3.94
N ILE A 141 -0.80 2.24 -4.37
CA ILE A 141 -1.27 2.73 -5.67
C ILE A 141 -2.14 3.94 -5.40
N ASN A 142 -1.67 5.12 -5.78
CA ASN A 142 -2.45 6.35 -5.74
C ASN A 142 -3.09 6.60 -7.11
N LYS A 143 -4.40 6.82 -7.13
CA LYS A 143 -5.13 7.20 -8.34
C LYS A 143 -5.84 8.53 -8.10
N VAL A 144 -5.57 9.52 -8.94
CA VAL A 144 -6.27 10.81 -8.91
C VAL A 144 -7.30 10.81 -10.02
N LEU A 145 -8.56 11.06 -9.66
CA LEU A 145 -9.68 11.11 -10.60
C LEU A 145 -10.19 12.54 -10.77
N LYS A 146 -10.33 12.99 -12.02
CA LYS A 146 -11.08 14.20 -12.37
C LYS A 146 -12.56 13.85 -12.51
N ALA A 147 -13.42 14.69 -11.92
CA ALA A 147 -14.87 14.50 -11.91
C ALA A 147 -15.34 13.09 -11.44
N ARG A 148 -14.54 12.43 -10.59
CA ARG A 148 -14.76 11.06 -10.07
C ARG A 148 -14.81 9.94 -11.12
N THR A 149 -14.57 10.23 -12.39
CA THR A 149 -14.75 9.28 -13.49
C THR A 149 -13.49 9.06 -14.31
N ILE A 150 -12.68 10.09 -14.52
CA ILE A 150 -11.53 10.04 -15.43
C ILE A 150 -10.25 9.99 -14.60
N THR A 151 -9.44 8.95 -14.75
CA THR A 151 -8.12 8.89 -14.12
C THR A 151 -7.19 9.90 -14.80
N VAL A 152 -6.64 10.84 -14.03
CA VAL A 152 -5.72 11.86 -14.53
C VAL A 152 -4.29 11.69 -14.02
N ASP A 153 -4.11 10.96 -12.92
CA ASP A 153 -2.80 10.53 -12.45
C ASP A 153 -2.90 9.14 -11.81
N LYS A 154 -1.83 8.35 -11.99
CA LYS A 154 -1.68 7.03 -11.36
C LYS A 154 -0.23 6.84 -10.96
N SER A 155 0.02 6.88 -9.67
CA SER A 155 1.34 6.72 -9.09
C SER A 155 1.43 5.39 -8.32
N LYS A 156 2.53 4.64 -8.49
CA LYS A 156 2.78 3.35 -7.81
C LYS A 156 4.06 3.48 -6.97
N TYR A 157 3.96 3.28 -5.66
CA TYR A 157 5.10 3.32 -4.75
C TYR A 157 5.28 1.96 -4.06
N MET A 158 6.46 1.36 -4.22
CA MET A 158 6.82 0.17 -3.44
C MET A 158 7.14 0.61 -2.01
N ILE A 159 6.38 0.10 -1.05
CA ILE A 159 6.60 0.34 0.37
C ILE A 159 7.53 -0.76 0.85
N GLY A 160 8.83 -0.48 0.74
CA GLY A 160 9.88 -1.33 1.28
C GLY A 160 10.06 -1.14 2.78
N LYS A 161 10.90 -1.99 3.39
CA LYS A 161 11.19 -1.95 4.83
C LYS A 161 11.54 -0.54 5.31
N LYS A 162 10.73 0.00 6.21
CA LYS A 162 11.13 1.02 7.19
C LYS A 162 11.04 0.35 8.56
N ASN A 163 12.20 0.17 9.21
CA ASN A 163 12.26 -0.24 10.60
C ASN A 163 11.69 0.91 11.45
N TYR A 164 10.50 0.72 12.02
CA TYR A 164 10.13 1.40 13.25
C TYR A 164 9.63 0.32 14.20
N PHE A 165 10.41 0.12 15.25
CA PHE A 165 10.07 -0.66 16.44
C PHE A 165 8.90 -0.02 17.17
#